data_AF-Q895R9-F1
#
_entry.id   AF-Q895R9-F1
#
_cell.length_a   1.000
_cell.length_b   1.000
_cell.length_c   1.000
_cell.angle_alpha   90.00
_cell.angle_beta   90.00
_cell.angle_gamma   90.00
#
_symmetry.space_group_name_H-M   'P 1'
#
loop_
_entity.id
_entity.type
_entity.pdbx_description
1 polymer ?
#
loop_
_entity_poly.entity_id
_entity_poly.type
_entity_poly.pdbx_seq_one_letter_code
_entity_poly.pdbx_strand_id
1 'polypeptide(L)'
;MKKRNLSIIIALTLGVTIIFKSQVNAAKLGKRLSGTNRYETGSKIVREGWTSSDYAIIASGEDFADALCAAPLAKKYNAPILLTGKFHLDLNTENELKRLNVKNVFIVGGTGVVSENIKDKLTNMNIKTTRIYGQNRFETSVQVAKNLDDSNGVIITNGFGFADALSIAPVAAQKEMPILLTDKKDLPQEVKVFLKNKAYSISYIVGGSGVVSNKIASNLKNNIRLEGKSRYATNASVLNHFNSEFNYDKVYIASGENYPDALSGSALAALSNSFLVLVGNSVDPLVMDSVDLIHNKIKDLMVLGGKSVVSDTVVNNILDGKETVPVIPLLGESKVTLETMKNWAKSRGATEEFINNADLYFKYGKLTGIRSDILYAQSAKETGFGKFGGAVTEDMNNFAGIKIKDATGDKKEDHETFSTPEDGVRAHFNHIAAYCGVNPIGQPHPRYFVVKSCSWSGKIKTVGELAGKYCPNPRYSRDLINNFLNDLLKFK
;
A
#
# COMPACT_ATOMS: atom_id res chain seq x y z
N MET A 1 -28.67 56.64 -54.09
CA MET A 1 -29.13 55.58 -53.15
C MET A 1 -27.98 54.63 -52.84
N LYS A 2 -27.58 54.53 -51.56
CA LYS A 2 -26.44 53.75 -51.07
C LYS A 2 -26.70 52.23 -51.20
N LYS A 3 -25.85 51.49 -51.91
CA LYS A 3 -25.71 50.03 -51.73
C LYS A 3 -24.44 49.77 -50.93
N ARG A 4 -24.60 49.39 -49.66
CA ARG A 4 -23.55 48.86 -48.78
C ARG A 4 -23.44 47.35 -49.06
N ASN A 5 -22.36 46.91 -49.69
CA ASN A 5 -21.97 45.50 -49.69
C ASN A 5 -21.18 45.25 -48.39
N LEU A 6 -21.78 44.51 -47.46
CA LEU A 6 -21.15 44.06 -46.23
C LEU A 6 -20.63 42.64 -46.48
N SER A 7 -19.33 42.49 -46.72
CA SER A 7 -18.68 41.17 -46.78
C SER A 7 -18.52 40.64 -45.36
N ILE A 8 -19.22 39.54 -45.03
CA ILE A 8 -19.09 38.83 -43.76
C ILE A 8 -17.85 37.94 -43.87
N ILE A 9 -16.80 38.24 -43.10
CA ILE A 9 -15.66 37.35 -42.90
C ILE A 9 -16.05 36.38 -41.78
N ILE A 10 -16.33 35.13 -42.14
CA ILE A 10 -16.48 34.03 -41.18
C ILE A 10 -15.08 33.50 -40.89
N ALA A 11 -14.52 33.86 -39.74
CA ALA A 11 -13.28 33.27 -39.25
C ALA A 11 -13.59 31.88 -38.66
N LEU A 12 -13.33 30.81 -39.44
CA LEU A 12 -13.33 29.43 -38.93
C LEU A 12 -12.06 29.22 -38.09
N THR A 13 -12.17 29.32 -36.78
CA THR A 13 -11.13 28.83 -35.87
C THR A 13 -11.23 27.30 -35.77
N LEU A 14 -10.43 26.58 -36.56
CA LEU A 14 -10.17 25.16 -36.31
C LEU A 14 -9.43 25.01 -34.98
N GLY A 15 -10.13 24.59 -33.94
CA GLY A 15 -9.52 24.15 -32.69
C GLY A 15 -8.76 22.84 -32.94
N VAL A 16 -7.43 22.90 -32.99
CA VAL A 16 -6.58 21.71 -33.01
C VAL A 16 -6.57 21.13 -31.59
N THR A 17 -7.39 20.11 -31.35
CA THR A 17 -7.30 19.27 -30.16
C THR A 17 -6.07 18.38 -30.29
N ILE A 18 -4.96 18.80 -29.68
CA ILE A 18 -3.78 17.95 -29.51
C ILE A 18 -4.14 16.86 -28.49
N ILE A 19 -4.55 15.69 -28.99
CA ILE A 19 -4.74 14.51 -28.17
C ILE A 19 -3.34 13.98 -27.85
N PHE A 20 -2.81 14.33 -26.68
CA PHE A 20 -1.66 13.65 -26.11
C PHE A 20 -2.07 12.19 -25.82
N LYS A 21 -1.79 11.28 -26.74
CA LYS A 21 -1.79 9.84 -26.44
C LYS A 21 -0.60 9.58 -25.53
N SER A 22 -0.81 9.59 -24.22
CA SER A 22 0.15 8.97 -23.30
C SER A 22 0.29 7.50 -23.71
N GLN A 23 1.47 7.07 -24.12
CA GLN A 23 1.78 5.65 -24.24
C GLN A 23 1.67 5.06 -22.83
N VAL A 24 0.56 4.39 -22.54
CA VAL A 24 0.43 3.57 -21.34
C VAL A 24 1.23 2.30 -21.64
N ASN A 25 2.40 2.14 -21.03
CA ASN A 25 3.10 0.87 -21.06
C ASN A 25 2.27 -0.12 -20.24
N ALA A 26 1.78 -1.17 -20.90
CA ALA A 26 1.13 -2.27 -20.21
C ALA A 26 2.19 -3.08 -19.45
N ALA A 27 1.89 -3.41 -18.19
CA ALA A 27 2.68 -4.39 -17.45
C ALA A 27 2.75 -5.68 -18.26
N LYS A 28 3.93 -6.28 -18.40
CA LYS A 28 4.09 -7.59 -19.06
C LYS A 28 4.49 -8.65 -18.05
N LEU A 29 4.15 -9.90 -18.37
CA LEU A 29 4.65 -11.03 -17.63
C LEU A 29 6.16 -11.14 -17.83
N GLY A 30 6.90 -11.07 -16.73
CA GLY A 30 8.32 -11.39 -16.69
C GLY A 30 8.53 -12.91 -16.66
N LYS A 31 9.18 -13.41 -15.62
CA LYS A 31 9.38 -14.85 -15.41
C LYS A 31 8.49 -15.40 -14.31
N ARG A 32 8.08 -16.65 -14.47
CA ARG A 32 7.60 -17.49 -13.37
C ARG A 32 8.75 -18.34 -12.83
N LEU A 33 9.15 -18.09 -11.60
CA LEU A 33 10.17 -18.82 -10.87
C LEU A 33 9.48 -19.85 -9.98
N SER A 34 9.42 -21.10 -10.45
CA SER A 34 8.69 -22.16 -9.76
C SER A 34 9.28 -23.54 -10.01
N GLY A 35 9.37 -24.36 -8.96
CA GLY A 35 9.70 -25.77 -9.03
C GLY A 35 8.55 -26.68 -8.59
N THR A 36 8.84 -27.97 -8.52
CA THR A 36 7.94 -29.02 -8.02
C THR A 36 7.69 -28.93 -6.52
N ASN A 37 8.59 -28.28 -5.78
CA ASN A 37 8.48 -28.05 -4.35
C ASN A 37 9.12 -26.70 -3.95
N ARG A 38 9.00 -26.35 -2.66
CA ARG A 38 9.52 -25.08 -2.10
C ARG A 38 11.03 -24.90 -2.25
N TYR A 39 11.80 -25.99 -2.21
CA TYR A 39 13.25 -25.94 -2.31
C TYR A 39 13.71 -25.69 -3.76
N GLU A 40 13.07 -26.35 -4.73
CA GLU A 40 13.33 -26.09 -6.15
C GLU A 40 12.84 -24.69 -6.58
N THR A 41 11.68 -24.23 -6.09
CA THR A 41 11.26 -22.83 -6.27
C THR A 41 12.29 -21.87 -5.68
N GLY A 42 12.75 -22.12 -4.45
CA GLY A 42 13.82 -21.35 -3.80
C GLY A 42 15.09 -21.28 -4.65
N SER A 43 15.55 -22.42 -5.21
CA SER A 43 16.71 -22.45 -6.11
C SER A 43 16.50 -21.58 -7.36
N LYS A 44 15.31 -21.60 -7.98
CA LYS A 44 15.00 -20.75 -9.14
C LYS A 44 14.96 -19.26 -8.79
N ILE A 45 14.47 -18.91 -7.60
CA ILE A 45 14.52 -17.54 -7.06
C ILE A 45 15.99 -17.10 -6.91
N VAL A 46 16.83 -17.95 -6.33
CA VAL A 46 18.25 -17.64 -6.12
C VAL A 46 19.02 -17.52 -7.44
N ARG A 47 18.71 -18.34 -8.45
CA ARG A 47 19.32 -18.22 -9.78
C ARG A 47 18.98 -16.92 -10.50
N GLU A 48 17.79 -16.35 -10.26
CA GLU A 48 17.41 -15.07 -10.86
C GLU A 48 18.19 -13.90 -10.24
N GLY A 49 18.50 -13.96 -8.94
CA GLY A 49 19.16 -12.86 -8.23
C GLY A 49 20.68 -12.94 -8.16
N TRP A 50 21.25 -14.15 -8.18
CA TRP A 50 22.67 -14.37 -7.86
C TRP A 50 23.38 -15.30 -8.84
N THR A 51 24.43 -14.78 -9.46
CA THR A 51 25.40 -15.58 -10.24
C THR A 51 26.52 -16.14 -9.35
N SER A 52 26.89 -15.40 -8.30
CA SER A 52 27.82 -15.79 -7.23
C SER A 52 27.42 -15.12 -5.91
N SER A 53 27.88 -15.67 -4.78
CA SER A 53 27.71 -15.04 -3.46
C SER A 53 28.70 -15.62 -2.47
N ASP A 54 29.43 -14.79 -1.74
CA ASP A 54 30.32 -15.26 -0.66
C ASP A 54 29.54 -15.73 0.59
N TYR A 55 28.30 -15.23 0.75
CA TYR A 55 27.41 -15.51 1.88
C TYR A 55 26.11 -16.17 1.43
N ALA A 56 25.52 -17.02 2.26
CA ALA A 56 24.13 -17.46 2.14
C ALA A 56 23.46 -17.54 3.51
N ILE A 57 22.13 -17.40 3.52
CA ILE A 57 21.31 -17.67 4.70
C ILE A 57 20.60 -19.01 4.51
N ILE A 58 20.72 -19.89 5.49
CA ILE A 58 19.96 -21.14 5.57
C ILE A 58 18.83 -20.95 6.57
N ALA A 59 17.60 -21.14 6.09
CA ALA A 59 16.37 -21.07 6.87
C ALA A 59 15.58 -22.37 6.73
N SER A 60 14.73 -22.67 7.71
CA SER A 60 13.84 -23.83 7.62
C SER A 60 12.81 -23.61 6.51
N GLY A 61 12.68 -24.62 5.64
CA GLY A 61 11.58 -24.73 4.70
C GLY A 61 10.36 -25.36 5.34
N GLU A 62 10.38 -25.77 6.61
CA GLU A 62 9.30 -26.51 7.27
C GLU A 62 8.65 -25.72 8.41
N ASP A 63 9.39 -24.83 9.10
CA ASP A 63 8.90 -23.89 10.09
C ASP A 63 9.33 -22.44 9.76
N PHE A 64 8.39 -21.49 9.81
CA PHE A 64 8.63 -20.11 9.39
C PHE A 64 9.19 -19.21 10.47
N ALA A 65 8.98 -19.51 11.75
CA ALA A 65 8.99 -18.51 12.81
C ALA A 65 10.32 -17.76 12.93
N ASP A 66 11.43 -18.50 12.92
CA ASP A 66 12.78 -17.93 12.99
C ASP A 66 13.17 -17.21 11.69
N ALA A 67 12.67 -17.68 10.55
CA ALA A 67 13.07 -17.20 9.24
C ALA A 67 12.48 -15.84 8.85
N LEU A 68 11.36 -15.43 9.48
CA LEU A 68 10.65 -14.18 9.14
C LEU A 68 11.52 -12.92 9.26
N CYS A 69 12.55 -12.95 10.10
CA CYS A 69 13.45 -11.82 10.34
C CYS A 69 14.73 -11.85 9.48
N ALA A 70 14.88 -12.81 8.57
CA ALA A 70 16.12 -13.02 7.84
C ALA A 70 16.35 -12.04 6.67
N ALA A 71 15.32 -11.39 6.13
CA ALA A 71 15.45 -10.54 4.93
C ALA A 71 16.41 -9.34 5.10
N PRO A 72 16.39 -8.59 6.22
CA PRO A 72 17.41 -7.58 6.50
C PRO A 72 18.84 -8.12 6.55
N LEU A 73 19.04 -9.29 7.15
CA LEU A 73 20.34 -9.94 7.21
C LEU A 73 20.81 -10.36 5.81
N ALA A 74 19.88 -10.87 4.99
CA ALA A 74 20.13 -11.25 3.61
C ALA A 74 20.64 -10.05 2.81
N LYS A 75 19.99 -8.88 2.96
CA LYS A 75 20.39 -7.66 2.29
C LYS A 75 21.77 -7.17 2.73
N LYS A 76 22.03 -7.12 4.04
CA LYS A 76 23.32 -6.68 4.61
C LYS A 76 24.51 -7.44 3.99
N TYR A 77 24.37 -8.75 3.81
CA TYR A 77 25.43 -9.60 3.28
C TYR A 77 25.32 -9.87 1.78
N ASN A 78 24.39 -9.19 1.07
CA ASN A 78 24.05 -9.47 -0.33
C ASN A 78 23.83 -10.97 -0.61
N ALA A 79 23.20 -11.67 0.33
CA ALA A 79 23.13 -13.12 0.38
C ALA A 79 21.72 -13.62 -0.01
N PRO A 80 21.61 -14.75 -0.73
CA PRO A 80 20.33 -15.42 -0.91
C PRO A 80 19.84 -16.07 0.38
N ILE A 81 18.51 -16.20 0.51
CA ILE A 81 17.86 -17.06 1.52
C ILE A 81 17.53 -18.40 0.85
N LEU A 82 18.24 -19.44 1.28
CA LEU A 82 18.09 -20.83 0.84
C LEU A 82 17.36 -21.64 1.93
N LEU A 83 16.50 -22.55 1.48
CA LEU A 83 15.63 -23.34 2.36
C LEU A 83 16.17 -24.75 2.57
N THR A 84 15.97 -25.32 3.75
CA THR A 84 16.35 -26.71 4.05
C THR A 84 15.25 -27.43 4.81
N GLY A 85 15.21 -28.76 4.69
CA GLY A 85 14.45 -29.59 5.61
C GLY A 85 15.12 -29.61 6.98
N LYS A 86 14.38 -30.01 8.03
CA LYS A 86 14.90 -30.00 9.41
C LYS A 86 16.15 -30.87 9.61
N PHE A 87 16.19 -32.05 8.99
CA PHE A 87 17.22 -33.06 9.23
C PHE A 87 18.16 -33.30 8.06
N HIS A 88 17.83 -32.81 6.86
CA HIS A 88 18.59 -33.02 5.65
C HIS A 88 18.74 -31.71 4.87
N LEU A 89 19.95 -31.45 4.38
CA LEU A 89 20.21 -30.33 3.48
C LEU A 89 19.57 -30.67 2.14
N ASP A 90 18.57 -29.90 1.71
CA ASP A 90 17.92 -30.17 0.43
C ASP A 90 18.93 -30.10 -0.73
N LEU A 91 18.80 -31.02 -1.69
CA LEU A 91 19.75 -31.14 -2.79
C LEU A 91 19.80 -29.88 -3.67
N ASN A 92 18.67 -29.19 -3.86
CA ASN A 92 18.64 -27.93 -4.61
C ASN A 92 19.44 -26.85 -3.88
N THR A 93 19.32 -26.80 -2.55
CA THR A 93 20.10 -25.88 -1.71
C THR A 93 21.58 -26.23 -1.71
N GLU A 94 21.94 -27.51 -1.58
CA GLU A 94 23.34 -27.96 -1.70
C GLU A 94 23.95 -27.56 -3.05
N ASN A 95 23.19 -27.71 -4.14
CA ASN A 95 23.63 -27.35 -5.48
C ASN A 95 23.79 -25.84 -5.67
N GLU A 96 22.89 -25.02 -5.10
CA GLU A 96 23.04 -23.56 -5.14
C GLU A 96 24.25 -23.08 -4.35
N LEU A 97 24.51 -23.64 -3.17
CA LEU A 97 25.69 -23.30 -2.37
C LEU A 97 27.00 -23.54 -3.16
N LYS A 98 27.09 -24.68 -3.86
CA LYS A 98 28.23 -25.00 -4.73
C LYS A 98 28.31 -24.07 -5.93
N ARG A 99 27.21 -23.87 -6.65
CA ARG A 99 27.15 -23.01 -7.84
C ARG A 99 27.57 -21.57 -7.54
N LEU A 100 27.11 -21.04 -6.41
CA LEU A 100 27.40 -19.68 -5.98
C LEU A 100 28.80 -19.50 -5.39
N ASN A 101 29.52 -20.61 -5.14
CA ASN A 101 30.80 -20.64 -4.45
C ASN A 101 30.75 -19.99 -3.06
N VAL A 102 29.72 -20.35 -2.28
CA VAL A 102 29.48 -19.79 -0.94
C VAL A 102 30.59 -20.22 0.02
N LYS A 103 31.12 -19.25 0.78
CA LYS A 103 32.17 -19.48 1.78
C LYS A 103 31.65 -19.40 3.20
N ASN A 104 30.62 -18.61 3.43
CA ASN A 104 30.05 -18.36 4.74
C ASN A 104 28.53 -18.57 4.73
N VAL A 105 28.02 -19.28 5.72
CA VAL A 105 26.58 -19.50 5.89
C VAL A 105 26.12 -19.02 7.26
N PHE A 106 25.06 -18.21 7.28
CA PHE A 106 24.27 -17.96 8.47
C PHE A 106 23.11 -18.94 8.54
N ILE A 107 23.08 -19.78 9.57
CA ILE A 107 21.93 -20.63 9.86
C ILE A 107 20.99 -19.86 10.78
N VAL A 108 19.83 -19.45 10.28
CA VAL A 108 18.84 -18.72 11.09
C VAL A 108 17.85 -19.72 11.67
N GLY A 109 17.89 -19.88 12.99
CA GLY A 109 17.02 -20.76 13.76
C GLY A 109 17.76 -21.82 14.56
N GLY A 110 17.07 -22.28 15.61
CA GLY A 110 17.60 -23.28 16.54
C GLY A 110 17.73 -24.68 15.93
N THR A 111 18.40 -25.58 16.65
CA THR A 111 18.56 -27.00 16.24
C THR A 111 17.23 -27.75 16.12
N GLY A 112 16.18 -27.25 16.77
CA GLY A 112 14.82 -27.78 16.67
C GLY A 112 14.15 -27.59 15.30
N VAL A 113 14.61 -26.65 14.48
CA VAL A 113 14.07 -26.34 13.14
C VAL A 113 15.08 -26.53 12.01
N VAL A 114 16.38 -26.41 12.31
CA VAL A 114 17.50 -26.73 11.41
C VAL A 114 18.55 -27.47 12.23
N SER A 115 18.61 -28.81 12.12
CA SER A 115 19.41 -29.66 12.99
C SER A 115 20.92 -29.41 12.88
N GLU A 116 21.69 -29.99 13.80
CA GLU A 116 23.16 -29.90 13.74
C GLU A 116 23.73 -30.68 12.55
N ASN A 117 23.06 -31.73 12.08
CA ASN A 117 23.46 -32.48 10.87
C ASN A 117 23.57 -31.56 9.64
N ILE A 118 22.74 -30.52 9.55
CA ILE A 118 22.82 -29.53 8.47
C ILE A 118 24.14 -28.75 8.56
N LYS A 119 24.51 -28.31 9.76
CA LYS A 119 25.76 -27.58 10.00
C LYS A 119 26.98 -28.47 9.74
N ASP A 120 26.94 -29.74 10.15
CA ASP A 120 28.01 -30.71 9.89
C ASP A 120 28.18 -30.93 8.39
N LYS A 121 27.07 -31.10 7.66
CA LYS A 121 27.08 -31.22 6.19
C LYS A 121 27.69 -29.99 5.52
N LEU A 122 27.34 -28.77 5.96
CA LEU A 122 27.93 -27.52 5.44
C LEU A 122 29.43 -27.42 5.76
N THR A 123 29.84 -27.84 6.95
CA THR A 123 31.25 -27.87 7.35
C THR A 123 32.05 -28.84 6.48
N ASN A 124 31.49 -30.01 6.17
CA ASN A 124 32.09 -30.98 5.23
C ASN A 124 32.16 -30.46 3.77
N MET A 125 31.40 -29.42 3.43
CA MET A 125 31.50 -28.70 2.16
C MET A 125 32.56 -27.58 2.21
N ASN A 126 33.34 -27.48 3.30
CA ASN A 126 34.30 -26.40 3.57
C ASN A 126 33.65 -25.00 3.67
N ILE A 127 32.39 -24.93 4.11
CA ILE A 127 31.67 -23.67 4.32
C ILE A 127 31.71 -23.31 5.80
N LYS A 128 32.15 -22.09 6.12
CA LYS A 128 32.14 -21.58 7.50
C LYS A 128 30.70 -21.29 7.91
N THR A 129 30.25 -21.86 9.03
CA THR A 129 28.88 -21.69 9.52
C THR A 129 28.81 -20.82 10.77
N THR A 130 27.78 -19.97 10.85
CA THR A 130 27.43 -19.21 12.06
C THR A 130 25.93 -19.38 12.30
N ARG A 131 25.54 -19.92 13.45
CA ARG A 131 24.13 -20.08 13.79
C ARG A 131 23.63 -18.85 14.55
N ILE A 132 22.55 -18.25 14.07
CA ILE A 132 21.87 -17.12 14.71
C ILE A 132 20.52 -17.62 15.19
N TYR A 133 20.36 -17.74 16.51
CA TYR A 133 19.17 -18.33 17.13
C TYR A 133 19.01 -17.87 18.57
N GLY A 134 17.77 -17.91 19.07
CA GLY A 134 17.46 -17.84 20.49
C GLY A 134 16.68 -19.06 20.97
N GLN A 135 16.26 -19.06 22.23
CA GLN A 135 15.44 -20.12 22.83
C GLN A 135 14.03 -20.18 22.23
N ASN A 136 13.58 -19.10 21.61
CA ASN A 136 12.28 -18.98 20.95
C ASN A 136 12.38 -17.98 19.79
N ARG A 137 11.31 -17.89 19.00
CA ARG A 137 11.22 -16.99 17.82
C ARG A 137 11.46 -15.51 18.12
N PHE A 138 11.07 -15.06 19.31
CA PHE A 138 11.25 -13.66 19.72
C PHE A 138 12.73 -13.37 19.99
N GLU A 139 13.39 -14.24 20.73
CA GLU A 139 14.83 -14.14 20.95
C GLU A 139 15.62 -14.32 19.64
N THR A 140 15.25 -15.28 18.77
CA THR A 140 15.87 -15.40 17.44
C THR A 140 15.80 -14.09 16.66
N SER A 141 14.65 -13.40 16.68
CA SER A 141 14.51 -12.11 16.00
C SER A 141 15.44 -11.02 16.56
N VAL A 142 15.67 -11.02 17.87
CA VAL A 142 16.65 -10.15 18.53
C VAL A 142 18.08 -10.52 18.14
N GLN A 143 18.41 -11.81 18.04
CA GLN A 143 19.75 -12.26 17.65
C GLN A 143 20.06 -11.92 16.20
N VAL A 144 19.08 -12.02 15.29
CA VAL A 144 19.22 -11.52 13.92
C VAL A 144 19.41 -10.00 13.92
N ALA A 145 18.63 -9.26 14.70
CA ALA A 145 18.75 -7.81 14.81
C ALA A 145 20.11 -7.34 15.31
N LYS A 146 20.76 -8.08 16.22
CA LYS A 146 22.13 -7.81 16.71
C LYS A 146 23.23 -8.01 15.65
N ASN A 147 22.93 -8.76 14.58
CA ASN A 147 23.84 -8.95 13.46
C ASN A 147 23.64 -7.92 12.33
N LEU A 148 22.70 -7.00 12.48
CA LEU A 148 22.50 -5.86 11.58
C LEU A 148 23.29 -4.64 12.05
N ASP A 149 23.51 -3.71 11.13
CA ASP A 149 24.07 -2.40 11.48
C ASP A 149 22.99 -1.53 12.14
N ASP A 150 23.41 -0.39 12.68
CA ASP A 150 22.46 0.55 13.27
C ASP A 150 21.62 1.22 12.19
N SER A 151 20.29 1.15 12.38
CA SER A 151 19.30 1.71 11.48
C SER A 151 18.31 2.56 12.26
N ASN A 152 17.76 3.57 11.59
CA ASN A 152 16.93 4.59 12.23
C ASN A 152 15.54 4.10 12.66
N GLY A 153 15.19 2.85 12.35
CA GLY A 153 13.88 2.31 12.68
C GLY A 153 13.87 0.83 12.99
N VAL A 154 12.75 0.39 13.57
CA VAL A 154 12.49 -1.01 13.92
C VAL A 154 11.11 -1.42 13.42
N ILE A 155 10.96 -2.68 13.07
CA ILE A 155 9.69 -3.25 12.63
C ILE A 155 9.22 -4.27 13.67
N ILE A 156 7.96 -4.18 14.07
CA ILE A 156 7.33 -5.08 15.05
C ILE A 156 6.20 -5.85 14.37
N THR A 157 6.27 -7.18 14.37
CA THR A 157 5.21 -8.05 13.82
C THR A 157 4.88 -9.19 14.78
N ASN A 158 3.67 -9.74 14.67
CA ASN A 158 3.30 -10.90 15.45
C ASN A 158 4.17 -12.12 15.07
N GLY A 159 4.69 -12.85 16.06
CA GLY A 159 5.54 -14.03 15.81
C GLY A 159 4.80 -15.30 15.43
N PHE A 160 3.47 -15.36 15.58
CA PHE A 160 2.65 -16.55 15.34
C PHE A 160 2.00 -16.57 13.93
N GLY A 161 2.07 -15.46 13.19
CA GLY A 161 1.63 -15.37 11.79
C GLY A 161 2.77 -14.88 10.90
N PHE A 162 2.91 -15.46 9.72
CA PHE A 162 3.99 -15.09 8.79
C PHE A 162 3.67 -13.89 7.91
N ALA A 163 2.39 -13.68 7.58
CA ALA A 163 2.05 -12.83 6.45
C ALA A 163 2.31 -11.34 6.69
N ASP A 164 2.17 -10.85 7.92
CA ASP A 164 2.49 -9.47 8.28
C ASP A 164 4.00 -9.20 8.17
N ALA A 165 4.84 -10.13 8.65
CA ALA A 165 6.30 -10.03 8.51
C ALA A 165 6.75 -10.11 7.04
N LEU A 166 6.17 -11.02 6.26
CA LEU A 166 6.47 -11.11 4.83
C LEU A 166 6.01 -9.89 4.04
N SER A 167 4.92 -9.24 4.46
CA SER A 167 4.42 -8.03 3.82
C SER A 167 5.41 -6.87 3.87
N ILE A 168 6.22 -6.79 4.93
CA ILE A 168 7.20 -5.72 5.16
C ILE A 168 8.65 -6.16 4.91
N ALA A 169 8.91 -7.45 4.69
CA ALA A 169 10.26 -7.99 4.54
C ALA A 169 11.13 -7.29 3.47
N PRO A 170 10.62 -6.96 2.26
CA PRO A 170 11.40 -6.18 1.29
C PRO A 170 11.77 -4.78 1.78
N VAL A 171 10.85 -4.09 2.48
CA VAL A 171 11.12 -2.77 3.07
C VAL A 171 12.14 -2.87 4.19
N ALA A 172 11.97 -3.86 5.07
CA ALA A 172 12.89 -4.13 6.17
C ALA A 172 14.30 -4.37 5.64
N ALA A 173 14.42 -5.13 4.55
CA ALA A 173 15.66 -5.37 3.86
C ALA A 173 16.26 -4.09 3.27
N GLN A 174 15.51 -3.37 2.44
CA GLN A 174 15.98 -2.14 1.77
C GLN A 174 16.40 -1.04 2.75
N LYS A 175 15.73 -0.95 3.90
CA LYS A 175 16.02 0.04 4.95
C LYS A 175 16.93 -0.48 6.06
N GLU A 176 17.39 -1.73 5.93
CA GLU A 176 18.21 -2.41 6.93
C GLU A 176 17.61 -2.35 8.36
N MET A 177 16.27 -2.35 8.43
CA MET A 177 15.52 -2.30 9.68
C MET A 177 15.33 -3.72 10.22
N PRO A 178 15.64 -3.99 11.50
CA PRO A 178 15.35 -5.28 12.10
C PRO A 178 13.84 -5.53 12.17
N ILE A 179 13.44 -6.76 11.84
CA ILE A 179 12.10 -7.28 12.12
C ILE A 179 12.17 -8.00 13.47
N LEU A 180 11.51 -7.42 14.48
CA LEU A 180 11.39 -8.00 15.81
C LEU A 180 10.00 -8.63 15.96
N LEU A 181 9.98 -9.86 16.46
CA LEU A 181 8.74 -10.59 16.66
C LEU A 181 8.18 -10.35 18.06
N THR A 182 6.86 -10.26 18.15
CA THR A 182 6.15 -10.07 19.42
C THR A 182 5.00 -11.07 19.58
N ASP A 183 4.56 -11.28 20.81
CA ASP A 183 3.24 -11.85 21.05
C ASP A 183 2.12 -10.81 20.82
N LYS A 184 0.86 -11.22 20.92
CA LYS A 184 -0.30 -10.34 20.70
C LYS A 184 -0.44 -9.26 21.77
N LYS A 185 -0.22 -9.61 23.03
CA LYS A 185 -0.61 -8.81 24.20
C LYS A 185 0.51 -7.90 24.69
N ASP A 186 1.77 -8.31 24.61
CA ASP A 186 2.91 -7.56 25.12
C ASP A 186 4.19 -7.87 24.33
N LEU A 187 5.19 -6.98 24.46
CA LEU A 187 6.53 -7.26 23.96
C LEU A 187 7.21 -8.29 24.87
N PRO A 188 7.78 -9.38 24.31
CA PRO A 188 8.63 -10.30 25.04
C PRO A 188 9.81 -9.56 25.71
N GLN A 189 10.31 -10.10 26.82
CA GLN A 189 11.30 -9.42 27.64
C GLN A 189 12.60 -9.15 26.87
N GLU A 190 13.02 -10.08 26.02
CA GLU A 190 14.20 -10.01 25.18
C GLU A 190 14.09 -8.85 24.17
N VAL A 191 12.89 -8.66 23.63
CA VAL A 191 12.59 -7.57 22.68
C VAL A 191 12.54 -6.23 23.40
N LYS A 192 11.95 -6.16 24.60
CA LYS A 192 11.96 -4.95 25.45
C LYS A 192 13.38 -4.50 25.78
N VAL A 193 14.24 -5.44 26.19
CA VAL A 193 15.65 -5.17 26.51
C VAL A 193 16.39 -4.67 25.27
N PHE A 194 16.20 -5.32 24.12
CA PHE A 194 16.82 -4.88 22.87
C PHE A 194 16.39 -3.45 22.49
N LEU A 195 15.09 -3.16 22.50
CA LEU A 195 14.56 -1.84 22.15
C LEU A 195 14.99 -0.73 23.11
N LYS A 196 15.24 -1.04 24.39
CA LYS A 196 15.77 -0.07 25.37
C LYS A 196 17.22 0.32 25.04
N ASN A 197 18.00 -0.63 24.53
CA ASN A 197 19.43 -0.45 24.26
C ASN A 197 19.73 -0.02 22.81
N LYS A 198 18.77 -0.13 21.90
CA LYS A 198 18.91 0.35 20.52
C LYS A 198 18.40 1.79 20.39
N ALA A 199 19.22 2.66 19.79
CA ALA A 199 18.75 3.95 19.33
C ALA A 199 17.92 3.77 18.04
N TYR A 200 16.67 4.24 18.06
CA TYR A 200 15.80 4.32 16.88
C TYR A 200 14.85 5.52 17.01
N SER A 201 14.46 6.12 15.90
CA SER A 201 13.56 7.28 15.87
C SER A 201 12.14 6.95 15.41
N ILE A 202 11.94 5.83 14.71
CA ILE A 202 10.65 5.42 14.16
C ILE A 202 10.43 3.92 14.35
N SER A 203 9.18 3.52 14.54
CA SER A 203 8.82 2.11 14.57
C SER A 203 7.62 1.83 13.67
N TYR A 204 7.61 0.68 13.02
CA TYR A 204 6.48 0.22 12.22
C TYR A 204 5.87 -1.01 12.86
N ILE A 205 4.59 -0.94 13.20
CA ILE A 205 3.83 -2.10 13.64
C ILE A 205 3.09 -2.65 12.43
N VAL A 206 3.40 -3.88 12.03
CA VAL A 206 2.74 -4.50 10.86
C VAL A 206 1.82 -5.60 11.35
N GLY A 207 0.54 -5.45 11.03
CA GLY A 207 -0.55 -6.24 11.58
C GLY A 207 -1.46 -5.43 12.49
N GLY A 208 -2.74 -5.82 12.50
CA GLY A 208 -3.75 -5.05 13.22
C GLY A 208 -3.74 -5.25 14.74
N SER A 209 -4.53 -4.42 15.44
CA SER A 209 -4.62 -4.49 16.92
C SER A 209 -5.06 -5.86 17.46
N GLY A 210 -5.75 -6.65 16.63
CA GLY A 210 -6.14 -8.04 16.93
C GLY A 210 -4.98 -9.04 16.99
N VAL A 211 -3.81 -8.72 16.42
CA VAL A 211 -2.60 -9.58 16.42
C VAL A 211 -1.39 -8.91 17.05
N VAL A 212 -1.34 -7.58 17.14
CA VAL A 212 -0.36 -6.80 17.90
C VAL A 212 -1.09 -5.67 18.62
N SER A 213 -1.35 -5.83 19.93
CA SER A 213 -2.22 -4.93 20.69
C SER A 213 -1.72 -3.49 20.77
N ASN A 214 -2.62 -2.55 21.09
CA ASN A 214 -2.27 -1.14 21.29
C ASN A 214 -1.38 -0.91 22.53
N LYS A 215 -1.34 -1.85 23.48
CA LYS A 215 -0.40 -1.82 24.60
C LYS A 215 1.06 -1.91 24.11
N ILE A 216 1.32 -2.65 23.05
CA ILE A 216 2.67 -2.72 22.46
C ILE A 216 3.01 -1.36 21.81
N ALA A 217 2.07 -0.77 21.08
CA ALA A 217 2.24 0.52 20.42
C ALA A 217 2.63 1.63 21.40
N SER A 218 2.02 1.69 22.58
CA SER A 218 2.35 2.70 23.61
C SER A 218 3.77 2.60 24.18
N ASN A 219 4.47 1.49 23.95
CA ASN A 219 5.85 1.28 24.38
C ASN A 219 6.89 1.59 23.27
N LEU A 220 6.45 2.08 22.11
CA LEU A 220 7.30 2.29 20.94
C LEU A 220 7.35 3.76 20.52
N LYS A 221 8.54 4.24 20.14
CA LYS A 221 8.76 5.62 19.68
C LYS A 221 8.17 5.84 18.28
N ASN A 222 7.42 6.93 18.12
CA ASN A 222 6.86 7.40 16.84
C ASN A 222 6.31 6.24 15.97
N ASN A 223 5.46 5.41 16.56
CA ASN A 223 5.00 4.20 15.90
C ASN A 223 3.96 4.50 14.81
N ILE A 224 4.11 3.84 13.66
CA ILE A 224 3.14 3.82 12.56
C ILE A 224 2.61 2.40 12.43
N ARG A 225 1.30 2.23 12.52
CA ARG A 225 0.65 0.93 12.31
C ARG A 225 0.24 0.76 10.85
N LEU A 226 0.71 -0.30 10.23
CA LEU A 226 0.35 -0.74 8.89
C LEU A 226 -0.48 -2.02 9.03
N GLU A 227 -1.80 -1.90 8.85
CA GLU A 227 -2.74 -2.99 9.11
C GLU A 227 -3.81 -3.12 8.01
N GLY A 228 -4.45 -4.28 7.99
CA GLY A 228 -5.65 -4.54 7.22
C GLY A 228 -6.47 -5.67 7.83
N LYS A 229 -7.71 -5.86 7.34
CA LYS A 229 -8.61 -6.93 7.81
C LYS A 229 -8.18 -8.33 7.36
N SER A 230 -7.28 -8.41 6.38
CA SER A 230 -6.72 -9.65 5.83
C SER A 230 -5.21 -9.47 5.65
N ARG A 231 -4.48 -10.57 5.49
CA ARG A 231 -3.04 -10.54 5.15
C ARG A 231 -2.74 -9.73 3.87
N TYR A 232 -3.67 -9.79 2.93
CA TYR A 232 -3.59 -9.06 1.66
C TYR A 232 -3.81 -7.56 1.87
N ALA A 233 -4.79 -7.20 2.72
CA ALA A 233 -5.01 -5.81 3.10
C ALA A 233 -3.82 -5.21 3.86
N THR A 234 -3.16 -5.98 4.74
CA THR A 234 -1.89 -5.54 5.36
C THR A 234 -0.80 -5.33 4.31
N ASN A 235 -0.62 -6.27 3.38
CA ASN A 235 0.36 -6.14 2.29
C ASN A 235 0.10 -4.90 1.41
N ALA A 236 -1.16 -4.63 1.07
CA ALA A 236 -1.59 -3.41 0.38
C ALA A 236 -1.30 -2.14 1.19
N SER A 237 -1.54 -2.16 2.51
CA SER A 237 -1.23 -1.05 3.41
C SER A 237 0.26 -0.71 3.43
N VAL A 238 1.13 -1.74 3.46
CA VAL A 238 2.58 -1.57 3.34
C VAL A 238 2.97 -0.98 1.98
N LEU A 239 2.46 -1.53 0.87
CA LEU A 239 2.73 -1.02 -0.48
C LEU A 239 2.36 0.47 -0.57
N ASN A 240 1.17 0.85 -0.12
CA ASN A 240 0.68 2.22 -0.22
C ASN A 240 1.51 3.20 0.61
N HIS A 241 1.95 2.79 1.80
CA HIS A 241 2.78 3.64 2.66
C HIS A 241 4.15 3.93 2.04
N PHE A 242 4.81 2.89 1.49
CA PHE A 242 6.17 2.99 0.92
C PHE A 242 6.18 3.15 -0.61
N ASN A 243 5.05 3.44 -1.25
CA ASN A 243 4.90 3.43 -2.71
C ASN A 243 5.96 4.29 -3.44
N SER A 244 6.23 5.49 -2.94
CA SER A 244 7.21 6.40 -3.54
C SER A 244 8.67 5.94 -3.41
N GLU A 245 8.92 4.88 -2.65
CA GLU A 245 10.27 4.42 -2.32
C GLU A 245 10.70 3.19 -3.14
N PHE A 246 9.78 2.52 -3.82
CA PHE A 246 10.09 1.34 -4.63
C PHE A 246 10.43 1.67 -6.08
N ASN A 247 11.26 0.82 -6.67
CA ASN A 247 11.36 0.70 -8.12
C ASN A 247 10.30 -0.30 -8.61
N TYR A 248 9.58 0.07 -9.67
CA TYR A 248 8.53 -0.74 -10.29
C TYR A 248 8.95 -1.38 -11.61
N ASP A 249 10.24 -1.28 -11.99
CA ASP A 249 10.79 -2.05 -13.12
C ASP A 249 10.53 -3.54 -12.95
N LYS A 250 10.60 -4.05 -11.71
CA LYS A 250 10.13 -5.40 -11.35
C LYS A 250 9.12 -5.28 -10.22
N VAL A 251 8.05 -6.07 -10.29
CA VAL A 251 7.16 -6.32 -9.14
C VAL A 251 7.06 -7.82 -8.96
N TYR A 252 7.29 -8.28 -7.73
CA TYR A 252 7.23 -9.69 -7.41
C TYR A 252 5.86 -10.03 -6.85
N ILE A 253 5.30 -11.17 -7.23
CA ILE A 253 4.09 -11.71 -6.64
C ILE A 253 4.37 -13.10 -6.07
N ALA A 254 3.84 -13.39 -4.88
CA ALA A 254 3.93 -14.70 -4.27
C ALA A 254 2.62 -15.03 -3.55
N SER A 255 2.39 -16.33 -3.33
CA SER A 255 1.22 -16.76 -2.55
C SER A 255 1.31 -16.21 -1.13
N GLY A 256 0.22 -15.61 -0.65
CA GLY A 256 0.05 -15.26 0.75
C GLY A 256 -0.46 -16.43 1.59
N GLU A 257 -0.83 -17.57 1.00
CA GLU A 257 -1.37 -18.74 1.71
C GLU A 257 -0.28 -19.61 2.36
N ASN A 258 0.97 -19.47 1.91
CA ASN A 258 2.13 -20.15 2.46
C ASN A 258 3.35 -19.20 2.43
N TYR A 259 4.43 -19.51 3.15
CA TYR A 259 5.56 -18.60 3.38
C TYR A 259 6.84 -18.81 2.53
N PRO A 260 7.22 -20.03 2.08
CA PRO A 260 8.58 -20.28 1.57
C PRO A 260 8.96 -19.42 0.36
N ASP A 261 8.07 -19.32 -0.63
CA ASP A 261 8.35 -18.60 -1.89
C ASP A 261 8.48 -17.09 -1.64
N ALA A 262 7.63 -16.53 -0.78
CA ALA A 262 7.67 -15.13 -0.39
C ALA A 262 8.88 -14.80 0.50
N LEU A 263 9.30 -15.73 1.36
CA LEU A 263 10.50 -15.58 2.20
C LEU A 263 11.76 -15.47 1.33
N SER A 264 12.06 -16.46 0.48
CA SER A 264 13.19 -16.38 -0.45
C SER A 264 13.04 -15.22 -1.43
N GLY A 265 11.79 -14.97 -1.87
CA GLY A 265 11.43 -13.87 -2.74
C GLY A 265 11.71 -12.48 -2.18
N SER A 266 11.60 -12.30 -0.87
CA SER A 266 11.85 -11.00 -0.22
C SER A 266 13.30 -10.55 -0.37
N ALA A 267 14.25 -11.49 -0.29
CA ALA A 267 15.67 -11.22 -0.55
C ALA A 267 15.90 -10.83 -2.02
N LEU A 268 15.26 -11.53 -2.96
CA LEU A 268 15.34 -11.20 -4.39
C LEU A 268 14.73 -9.82 -4.70
N ALA A 269 13.56 -9.51 -4.13
CA ALA A 269 12.91 -8.21 -4.30
C ALA A 269 13.77 -7.06 -3.75
N ALA A 270 14.47 -7.28 -2.64
CA ALA A 270 15.38 -6.29 -2.05
C ALA A 270 16.63 -5.98 -2.91
N LEU A 271 17.04 -6.87 -3.82
CA LEU A 271 18.14 -6.58 -4.75
C LEU A 271 17.81 -5.45 -5.73
N SER A 272 16.56 -5.42 -6.19
CA SER A 272 16.08 -4.47 -7.21
C SER A 272 15.27 -3.30 -6.63
N ASN A 273 15.25 -3.16 -5.30
CA ASN A 273 14.40 -2.19 -4.59
C ASN A 273 12.91 -2.33 -4.96
N SER A 274 12.47 -3.56 -5.22
CA SER A 274 11.11 -3.88 -5.67
C SER A 274 10.21 -4.27 -4.50
N PHE A 275 8.91 -4.13 -4.68
CA PHE A 275 7.93 -4.65 -3.73
C PHE A 275 7.55 -6.11 -4.02
N LEU A 276 7.15 -6.83 -2.97
CA LEU A 276 6.58 -8.18 -3.05
C LEU A 276 5.10 -8.14 -2.66
N VAL A 277 4.24 -8.38 -3.64
CA VAL A 277 2.79 -8.44 -3.49
C VAL A 277 2.39 -9.85 -3.07
N LEU A 278 1.59 -9.97 -2.01
CA LEU A 278 0.99 -11.23 -1.58
C LEU A 278 -0.39 -11.39 -2.23
N VAL A 279 -0.64 -12.57 -2.79
CA VAL A 279 -1.90 -12.91 -3.47
C VAL A 279 -2.49 -14.23 -2.98
N GLY A 280 -3.81 -14.36 -3.01
CA GLY A 280 -4.49 -15.62 -2.67
C GLY A 280 -4.89 -16.39 -3.93
N ASN A 281 -5.92 -17.23 -3.79
CA ASN A 281 -6.57 -17.90 -4.93
C ASN A 281 -7.22 -16.90 -5.91
N SER A 282 -7.50 -15.70 -5.43
CA SER A 282 -7.87 -14.51 -6.20
C SER A 282 -7.06 -13.30 -5.71
N VAL A 283 -7.00 -12.25 -6.52
CA VAL A 283 -6.39 -10.98 -6.10
C VAL A 283 -7.35 -10.30 -5.13
N ASP A 284 -6.93 -10.12 -3.87
CA ASP A 284 -7.71 -9.33 -2.91
C ASP A 284 -7.95 -7.94 -3.51
N PRO A 285 -9.19 -7.41 -3.49
CA PRO A 285 -9.43 -6.20 -4.21
C PRO A 285 -8.64 -5.00 -3.66
N LEU A 286 -8.22 -4.94 -2.39
CA LEU A 286 -7.32 -3.88 -1.87
C LEU A 286 -5.89 -4.00 -2.41
N VAL A 287 -5.41 -5.23 -2.63
CA VAL A 287 -4.14 -5.47 -3.34
C VAL A 287 -4.27 -4.95 -4.77
N MET A 288 -5.35 -5.33 -5.46
CA MET A 288 -5.58 -4.87 -6.82
C MET A 288 -5.63 -3.34 -6.91
N ASP A 289 -6.28 -2.67 -5.96
CA ASP A 289 -6.34 -1.20 -5.91
C ASP A 289 -4.95 -0.58 -5.79
N SER A 290 -4.09 -1.19 -4.98
CA SER A 290 -2.73 -0.70 -4.75
C SER A 290 -1.84 -0.97 -5.96
N VAL A 291 -2.02 -2.12 -6.61
CA VAL A 291 -1.38 -2.48 -7.88
C VAL A 291 -1.81 -1.52 -8.99
N ASP A 292 -3.10 -1.17 -9.10
CA ASP A 292 -3.60 -0.26 -10.13
C ASP A 292 -2.91 1.12 -10.06
N LEU A 293 -2.64 1.62 -8.85
CA LEU A 293 -1.95 2.92 -8.64
C LEU A 293 -0.52 2.93 -9.17
N ILE A 294 0.09 1.76 -9.33
CA ILE A 294 1.46 1.60 -9.82
C ILE A 294 1.52 0.88 -11.17
N HIS A 295 0.37 0.45 -11.72
CA HIS A 295 0.29 -0.47 -12.86
C HIS A 295 1.04 0.03 -14.09
N ASN A 296 0.88 1.32 -14.40
CA ASN A 296 1.60 1.99 -15.50
C ASN A 296 3.11 2.13 -15.28
N LYS A 297 3.61 1.87 -14.07
CA LYS A 297 5.03 1.85 -13.72
C LYS A 297 5.61 0.44 -13.76
N ILE A 298 4.77 -0.60 -13.71
CA ILE A 298 5.21 -2.00 -13.71
C ILE A 298 5.74 -2.34 -15.10
N LYS A 299 7.03 -2.66 -15.20
CA LYS A 299 7.59 -3.21 -16.46
C LYS A 299 7.47 -4.73 -16.48
N ASP A 300 8.06 -5.41 -15.50
CA ASP A 300 8.06 -6.87 -15.41
C ASP A 300 7.35 -7.36 -14.15
N LEU A 301 6.27 -8.14 -14.34
CA LEU A 301 5.65 -8.89 -13.24
C LEU A 301 6.34 -10.25 -13.09
N MET A 302 7.03 -10.44 -11.96
CA MET A 302 7.77 -11.66 -11.64
C MET A 302 6.92 -12.54 -10.72
N VAL A 303 6.69 -13.79 -11.10
CA VAL A 303 5.84 -14.72 -10.34
C VAL A 303 6.71 -15.70 -9.55
N LEU A 304 6.51 -15.76 -8.24
CA LEU A 304 7.20 -16.67 -7.33
C LEU A 304 6.24 -17.78 -6.93
N GLY A 305 6.53 -19.01 -7.34
CA GLY A 305 5.70 -20.17 -7.10
C GLY A 305 4.94 -20.68 -8.32
N GLY A 306 4.53 -21.96 -8.23
CA GLY A 306 3.84 -22.67 -9.30
C GLY A 306 2.40 -22.19 -9.51
N LYS A 307 1.77 -22.67 -10.59
CA LYS A 307 0.39 -22.33 -10.95
C LYS A 307 -0.65 -22.74 -9.89
N SER A 308 -0.34 -23.74 -9.06
CA SER A 308 -1.21 -24.20 -7.97
C SER A 308 -1.30 -23.22 -6.80
N VAL A 309 -0.29 -22.36 -6.61
CA VAL A 309 -0.23 -21.38 -5.50
C VAL A 309 -0.37 -19.94 -5.97
N VAL A 310 -0.05 -19.67 -7.24
CA VAL A 310 -0.31 -18.40 -7.93
C VAL A 310 -0.82 -18.71 -9.34
N SER A 311 -2.14 -18.77 -9.49
CA SER A 311 -2.80 -19.17 -10.76
C SER A 311 -2.55 -18.17 -11.88
N ASP A 312 -2.64 -18.63 -13.13
CA ASP A 312 -2.52 -17.73 -14.29
C ASP A 312 -3.67 -16.70 -14.30
N THR A 313 -4.85 -17.02 -13.75
CA THR A 313 -5.94 -16.05 -13.56
C THR A 313 -5.53 -14.91 -12.62
N VAL A 314 -4.89 -15.22 -11.49
CA VAL A 314 -4.38 -14.20 -10.56
C VAL A 314 -3.33 -13.33 -11.25
N VAL A 315 -2.40 -13.95 -11.99
CA VAL A 315 -1.36 -13.24 -12.76
C VAL A 315 -2.00 -12.30 -13.78
N ASN A 316 -2.92 -12.81 -14.60
CA ASN A 316 -3.58 -12.03 -15.64
C ASN A 316 -4.38 -10.87 -15.04
N ASN A 317 -5.11 -11.07 -13.93
CA ASN A 317 -5.84 -9.98 -13.27
C ASN A 317 -4.91 -8.82 -12.85
N ILE A 318 -3.67 -9.10 -12.43
CA ILE A 318 -2.69 -8.06 -12.08
C ILE A 318 -2.11 -7.41 -13.33
N LEU A 319 -1.80 -8.20 -14.36
CA LEU A 319 -1.27 -7.70 -15.64
C LEU A 319 -2.29 -6.84 -16.39
N ASP A 320 -3.55 -7.23 -16.38
CA ASP A 320 -4.64 -6.51 -17.04
C ASP A 320 -4.99 -5.22 -16.28
N GLY A 321 -4.74 -5.18 -14.96
CA GLY A 321 -5.24 -4.11 -14.10
C GLY A 321 -6.75 -4.24 -13.87
N LYS A 322 -7.34 -3.40 -13.00
CA LYS A 322 -8.78 -3.13 -13.12
C LYS A 322 -9.01 -2.25 -14.34
N GLU A 323 -10.20 -2.34 -14.94
CA GLU A 323 -10.69 -1.34 -15.90
C GLU A 323 -10.24 0.05 -15.42
N THR A 324 -9.53 0.76 -16.30
CA THR A 324 -8.99 2.08 -16.01
C THR A 324 -10.07 2.91 -15.35
N VAL A 325 -9.87 3.31 -14.08
CA VAL A 325 -10.76 4.29 -13.44
C VAL A 325 -10.80 5.47 -14.40
N PRO A 326 -11.98 5.88 -14.89
CA PRO A 326 -12.05 6.94 -15.88
C PRO A 326 -11.28 8.15 -15.36
N VAL A 327 -10.42 8.72 -16.21
CA VAL A 327 -9.72 9.96 -15.89
C VAL A 327 -10.78 11.05 -15.83
N ILE A 328 -11.29 11.31 -14.62
CA ILE A 328 -12.33 12.30 -14.36
C ILE A 328 -11.63 13.53 -13.78
N PRO A 329 -11.46 14.61 -14.55
CA PRO A 329 -10.86 15.84 -14.04
C PRO A 329 -11.69 16.41 -12.89
N LEU A 330 -11.03 16.88 -11.84
CA LEU A 330 -11.67 17.61 -10.74
C LEU A 330 -12.12 19.01 -11.15
N LEU A 331 -11.43 19.61 -12.12
CA LEU A 331 -11.70 20.94 -12.63
C LEU A 331 -12.57 20.87 -13.90
N GLY A 332 -13.44 21.86 -14.06
CA GLY A 332 -14.34 22.02 -15.19
C GLY A 332 -15.79 22.22 -14.77
N GLU A 333 -16.66 22.29 -15.76
CA GLU A 333 -18.11 22.40 -15.55
C GLU A 333 -18.72 21.05 -15.14
N SER A 334 -19.77 21.12 -14.33
CA SER A 334 -20.63 19.99 -13.99
C SER A 334 -21.12 19.27 -15.26
N LYS A 335 -21.20 17.94 -15.21
CA LYS A 335 -21.73 17.12 -16.32
C LYS A 335 -23.22 16.81 -16.20
N VAL A 336 -23.86 17.23 -15.12
CA VAL A 336 -25.31 17.15 -14.92
C VAL A 336 -25.88 18.53 -14.63
N THR A 337 -27.20 18.68 -14.76
CA THR A 337 -27.93 19.90 -14.40
C THR A 337 -28.26 19.93 -12.90
N LEU A 338 -28.62 21.11 -12.38
CA LEU A 338 -29.10 21.27 -11.00
C LEU A 338 -30.33 20.42 -10.74
N GLU A 339 -31.24 20.37 -11.72
CA GLU A 339 -32.46 19.57 -11.62
C GLU A 339 -32.17 18.07 -11.58
N THR A 340 -31.26 17.58 -12.43
CA THR A 340 -30.79 16.19 -12.39
C THR A 340 -30.18 15.85 -11.04
N MET A 341 -29.38 16.74 -10.45
CA MET A 341 -28.74 16.56 -9.15
C MET A 341 -29.77 16.43 -8.01
N LYS A 342 -30.78 17.30 -7.99
CA LYS A 342 -31.89 17.25 -7.02
C LYS A 342 -32.72 15.98 -7.17
N ASN A 343 -33.10 15.63 -8.40
CA ASN A 343 -33.92 14.45 -8.67
C ASN A 343 -33.18 13.15 -8.36
N TRP A 344 -31.88 13.09 -8.64
CA TRP A 344 -31.03 11.97 -8.25
C TRP A 344 -31.03 11.80 -6.73
N ALA A 345 -30.74 12.87 -5.96
CA ALA A 345 -30.72 12.81 -4.50
C ALA A 345 -32.09 12.37 -3.94
N LYS A 346 -33.19 12.92 -4.47
CA LYS A 346 -34.55 12.53 -4.11
C LYS A 346 -34.81 11.04 -4.37
N SER A 347 -34.38 10.51 -5.51
CA SER A 347 -34.55 9.09 -5.86
C SER A 347 -33.79 8.14 -4.92
N ARG A 348 -32.74 8.63 -4.27
CA ARG A 348 -31.94 7.89 -3.28
C ARG A 348 -32.42 8.11 -1.83
N GLY A 349 -33.55 8.81 -1.67
CA GLY A 349 -34.15 9.10 -0.37
C GLY A 349 -33.29 10.01 0.48
N ALA A 350 -32.65 11.01 -0.12
CA ALA A 350 -31.90 12.06 0.58
C ALA A 350 -32.81 12.89 1.50
N THR A 351 -32.22 13.53 2.51
CA THR A 351 -32.92 14.54 3.32
C THR A 351 -33.25 15.78 2.48
N GLU A 352 -34.28 16.53 2.88
CA GLU A 352 -34.68 17.75 2.17
C GLU A 352 -33.55 18.79 2.15
N GLU A 353 -32.83 18.93 3.26
CA GLU A 353 -31.66 19.79 3.34
C GLU A 353 -30.57 19.40 2.33
N PHE A 354 -30.27 18.10 2.22
CA PHE A 354 -29.29 17.61 1.25
C PHE A 354 -29.70 17.90 -0.19
N ILE A 355 -30.99 17.77 -0.51
CA ILE A 355 -31.53 18.12 -1.84
C ILE A 355 -31.35 19.63 -2.10
N ASN A 356 -31.67 20.48 -1.13
CA ASN A 356 -31.54 21.93 -1.24
C ASN A 356 -30.08 22.38 -1.34
N ASN A 357 -29.14 21.65 -0.73
CA ASN A 357 -27.72 21.95 -0.86
C ASN A 357 -27.21 21.86 -2.30
N ALA A 358 -27.90 21.16 -3.21
CA ALA A 358 -27.54 21.13 -4.63
C ALA A 358 -27.38 22.53 -5.25
N ASP A 359 -28.20 23.51 -4.83
CA ASP A 359 -28.10 24.90 -5.28
C ASP A 359 -26.74 25.52 -4.90
N LEU A 360 -26.29 25.27 -3.66
CA LEU A 360 -25.00 25.73 -3.15
C LEU A 360 -23.84 25.06 -3.89
N TYR A 361 -23.91 23.75 -4.13
CA TYR A 361 -22.87 23.04 -4.89
C TYR A 361 -22.75 23.59 -6.31
N PHE A 362 -23.86 23.90 -6.98
CA PHE A 362 -23.83 24.56 -8.28
C PHE A 362 -23.22 25.97 -8.24
N LYS A 363 -23.58 26.78 -7.24
CA LYS A 363 -23.02 28.12 -7.05
C LYS A 363 -21.51 28.06 -6.89
N TYR A 364 -21.00 27.27 -5.94
CA TYR A 364 -19.58 27.20 -5.65
C TYR A 364 -18.77 26.46 -6.74
N GLY A 365 -19.39 25.52 -7.45
CA GLY A 365 -18.76 24.91 -8.62
C GLY A 365 -18.45 25.92 -9.72
N LYS A 366 -19.39 26.83 -10.01
CA LYS A 366 -19.16 27.93 -10.97
C LYS A 366 -18.08 28.91 -10.50
N LEU A 367 -18.05 29.23 -9.21
CA LEU A 367 -17.09 30.20 -8.66
C LEU A 367 -15.65 29.67 -8.59
N THR A 368 -15.48 28.37 -8.33
CA THR A 368 -14.16 27.74 -8.17
C THR A 368 -13.64 27.11 -9.45
N GLY A 369 -14.53 26.79 -10.41
CA GLY A 369 -14.19 25.92 -11.53
C GLY A 369 -13.95 24.46 -11.12
N ILE A 370 -14.31 24.07 -9.90
CA ILE A 370 -14.31 22.68 -9.44
C ILE A 370 -15.68 22.09 -9.78
N ARG A 371 -15.67 20.87 -10.32
CA ARG A 371 -16.88 20.17 -10.76
C ARG A 371 -17.85 19.90 -9.61
N SER A 372 -19.03 20.53 -9.65
CA SER A 372 -20.04 20.41 -8.60
C SER A 372 -20.70 19.04 -8.51
N ASP A 373 -20.83 18.33 -9.64
CA ASP A 373 -21.32 16.94 -9.69
C ASP A 373 -20.43 15.98 -8.89
N ILE A 374 -19.11 16.17 -8.95
CA ILE A 374 -18.15 15.39 -8.16
C ILE A 374 -18.31 15.69 -6.67
N LEU A 375 -18.29 16.96 -6.28
CA LEU A 375 -18.33 17.34 -4.86
C LEU A 375 -19.70 17.03 -4.22
N TYR A 376 -20.78 17.09 -4.99
CA TYR A 376 -22.10 16.67 -4.51
C TYR A 376 -22.20 15.15 -4.35
N ALA A 377 -21.68 14.38 -5.30
CA ALA A 377 -21.56 12.92 -5.15
C ALA A 377 -20.65 12.53 -3.97
N GLN A 378 -19.57 13.29 -3.76
CA GLN A 378 -18.68 13.14 -2.61
C GLN A 378 -19.44 13.38 -1.32
N SER A 379 -20.24 14.44 -1.26
CA SER A 379 -21.10 14.73 -0.12
C SER A 379 -22.11 13.62 0.18
N ALA A 380 -22.73 13.05 -0.86
CA ALA A 380 -23.65 11.92 -0.69
C ALA A 380 -22.94 10.72 -0.07
N LYS A 381 -21.69 10.45 -0.47
CA LYS A 381 -20.85 9.39 0.10
C LYS A 381 -20.50 9.65 1.56
N GLU A 382 -20.09 10.87 1.91
CA GLU A 382 -19.66 11.21 3.28
C GLU A 382 -20.83 11.23 4.26
N THR A 383 -22.00 11.68 3.82
CA THR A 383 -23.16 11.93 4.69
C THR A 383 -24.24 10.85 4.59
N GLY A 384 -24.15 9.91 3.66
CA GLY A 384 -25.23 8.98 3.36
C GLY A 384 -26.48 9.71 2.84
N PHE A 385 -26.30 10.64 1.90
CA PHE A 385 -27.36 11.51 1.36
C PHE A 385 -28.02 12.41 2.42
N GLY A 386 -27.20 13.00 3.30
CA GLY A 386 -27.65 13.88 4.38
C GLY A 386 -28.23 13.18 5.60
N LYS A 387 -28.15 11.85 5.70
CA LYS A 387 -28.70 11.10 6.85
C LYS A 387 -27.76 11.02 8.03
N PHE A 388 -26.46 11.13 7.78
CA PHE A 388 -25.35 11.06 8.73
C PHE A 388 -25.33 9.76 9.54
N GLY A 389 -24.34 8.89 9.28
CA GLY A 389 -24.24 7.56 9.90
C GLY A 389 -23.03 7.35 10.81
N GLY A 390 -22.27 8.41 11.10
CA GLY A 390 -20.97 8.34 11.76
C GLY A 390 -20.73 9.44 12.79
N ALA A 391 -19.46 9.83 12.95
CA ALA A 391 -19.06 10.84 13.94
C ALA A 391 -19.54 12.26 13.61
N VAL A 392 -19.76 12.55 12.33
CA VAL A 392 -20.34 13.81 11.87
C VAL A 392 -21.85 13.69 11.86
N THR A 393 -22.53 14.69 12.42
CA THR A 393 -23.99 14.78 12.55
C THR A 393 -24.56 15.95 11.74
N GLU A 394 -25.87 15.93 11.48
CA GLU A 394 -26.56 16.90 10.62
C GLU A 394 -26.37 18.36 11.07
N ASP A 395 -26.43 18.63 12.38
CA ASP A 395 -26.22 19.94 12.99
C ASP A 395 -24.84 20.54 12.74
N MET A 396 -23.87 19.75 12.28
CA MET A 396 -22.51 20.21 12.05
C MET A 396 -22.31 20.91 10.70
N ASN A 397 -23.28 20.81 9.77
CA ASN A 397 -23.16 21.31 8.39
C ASN A 397 -21.86 20.84 7.68
N ASN A 398 -21.27 19.72 8.11
CA ASN A 398 -19.99 19.23 7.59
C ASN A 398 -20.21 18.13 6.56
N PHE A 399 -20.46 18.55 5.33
CA PHE A 399 -20.85 17.69 4.23
C PHE A 399 -19.71 16.89 3.59
N ALA A 400 -18.50 16.97 4.16
CA ALA A 400 -17.27 16.41 3.60
C ALA A 400 -16.42 15.63 4.63
N GLY A 401 -16.89 15.48 5.87
CA GLY A 401 -16.11 14.81 6.91
C GLY A 401 -14.81 15.54 7.26
N ILE A 402 -14.79 16.87 7.13
CA ILE A 402 -13.57 17.67 7.35
C ILE A 402 -13.19 17.60 8.83
N LYS A 403 -11.97 17.12 9.10
CA LYS A 403 -11.40 17.10 10.45
C LYS A 403 -10.90 18.47 10.88
N ILE A 404 -10.88 18.73 12.19
CA ILE A 404 -10.17 19.88 12.75
C ILE A 404 -8.67 19.75 12.48
N LYS A 405 -7.93 20.86 12.60
CA LYS A 405 -6.50 20.94 12.30
C LYS A 405 -5.68 19.82 12.97
N ASP A 406 -5.87 19.63 14.28
CA ASP A 406 -5.06 18.78 15.15
C ASP A 406 -5.82 17.54 15.64
N ALA A 407 -6.74 17.00 14.82
CA ALA A 407 -7.53 15.82 15.15
C ALA A 407 -6.63 14.62 15.51
N THR A 408 -6.98 13.91 16.59
CA THR A 408 -6.22 12.75 17.10
C THR A 408 -6.99 11.44 17.00
N GLY A 409 -8.27 11.50 16.63
CA GLY A 409 -9.13 10.35 16.46
C GLY A 409 -10.18 10.53 15.36
N ASP A 410 -11.34 9.94 15.59
CA ASP A 410 -12.48 9.93 14.67
C ASP A 410 -13.81 10.13 15.42
N LYS A 411 -13.80 10.94 16.49
CA LYS A 411 -14.99 11.30 17.27
C LYS A 411 -15.64 12.58 16.74
N LYS A 412 -16.81 12.95 17.27
CA LYS A 412 -17.51 14.19 16.88
C LYS A 412 -16.61 15.41 17.06
N GLU A 413 -15.87 15.50 18.17
CA GLU A 413 -14.93 16.59 18.45
C GLU A 413 -13.71 16.65 17.51
N ASP A 414 -13.40 15.58 16.76
CA ASP A 414 -12.31 15.56 15.78
C ASP A 414 -12.73 16.20 14.44
N HIS A 415 -13.98 16.66 14.30
CA HIS A 415 -14.55 17.17 13.05
C HIS A 415 -14.97 18.65 13.15
N GLU A 416 -14.77 19.39 12.05
CA GLU A 416 -15.21 20.78 11.93
C GLU A 416 -16.74 20.87 12.02
N THR A 417 -17.23 21.97 12.58
CA THR A 417 -18.65 22.36 12.59
C THR A 417 -18.79 23.72 11.91
N PHE A 418 -19.73 23.82 10.97
CA PHE A 418 -19.99 25.05 10.23
C PHE A 418 -21.33 25.66 10.64
N SER A 419 -21.37 26.99 10.72
CA SER A 419 -22.55 27.71 11.22
C SER A 419 -23.78 27.61 10.32
N THR A 420 -23.55 27.45 9.01
CA THR A 420 -24.62 27.37 8.01
C THR A 420 -24.32 26.28 6.98
N PRO A 421 -25.34 25.75 6.27
CA PRO A 421 -25.13 24.86 5.15
C PRO A 421 -24.23 25.48 4.06
N GLU A 422 -24.37 26.79 3.81
CA GLU A 422 -23.52 27.52 2.88
C GLU A 422 -22.04 27.51 3.30
N ASP A 423 -21.74 27.72 4.58
CA ASP A 423 -20.37 27.64 5.09
C ASP A 423 -19.79 26.23 4.95
N GLY A 424 -20.61 25.22 5.21
CA GLY A 424 -20.25 23.81 5.03
C GLY A 424 -19.88 23.46 3.59
N VAL A 425 -20.75 23.83 2.64
CA VAL A 425 -20.50 23.61 1.21
C VAL A 425 -19.28 24.41 0.74
N ARG A 426 -19.17 25.69 1.12
CA ARG A 426 -17.99 26.52 0.81
C ARG A 426 -16.71 25.90 1.37
N ALA A 427 -16.74 25.39 2.59
CA ALA A 427 -15.60 24.73 3.22
C ALA A 427 -15.19 23.46 2.47
N HIS A 428 -16.15 22.66 1.99
CA HIS A 428 -15.86 21.50 1.14
C HIS A 428 -15.14 21.89 -0.16
N PHE A 429 -15.63 22.92 -0.86
CA PHE A 429 -14.97 23.45 -2.06
C PHE A 429 -13.56 23.97 -1.75
N ASN A 430 -13.40 24.75 -0.68
CA ASN A 430 -12.09 25.23 -0.24
C ASN A 430 -11.16 24.07 0.09
N HIS A 431 -11.67 23.01 0.74
CA HIS A 431 -10.87 21.84 1.07
C HIS A 431 -10.30 21.21 -0.19
N ILE A 432 -11.14 20.91 -1.19
CA ILE A 432 -10.69 20.35 -2.48
C ILE A 432 -9.79 21.33 -3.24
N ALA A 433 -10.01 22.64 -3.13
CA ALA A 433 -9.17 23.66 -3.75
C ALA A 433 -7.69 23.53 -3.33
N ALA A 434 -7.39 23.13 -2.08
CA ALA A 434 -6.03 22.85 -1.62
C ALA A 434 -5.38 21.64 -2.33
N TYR A 435 -6.17 20.65 -2.77
CA TYR A 435 -5.68 19.47 -3.49
C TYR A 435 -5.36 19.83 -4.94
N CYS A 436 -6.26 20.55 -5.61
CA CYS A 436 -6.16 20.81 -7.06
C CYS A 436 -5.44 22.10 -7.46
N GLY A 437 -5.17 22.99 -6.49
CA GLY A 437 -4.41 24.22 -6.69
C GLY A 437 -5.27 25.40 -7.08
N VAL A 438 -6.52 25.42 -6.61
CA VAL A 438 -7.48 26.51 -6.81
C VAL A 438 -7.46 27.43 -5.59
N ASN A 439 -7.68 28.73 -5.80
CA ASN A 439 -7.78 29.70 -4.71
C ASN A 439 -9.07 29.47 -3.92
N PRO A 440 -9.04 29.51 -2.57
CA PRO A 440 -10.24 29.36 -1.77
C PRO A 440 -11.15 30.59 -1.90
N ILE A 441 -12.44 30.40 -1.68
CA ILE A 441 -13.44 31.46 -1.59
C ILE A 441 -13.62 31.85 -0.12
N GLY A 442 -13.37 33.13 0.16
CA GLY A 442 -13.39 33.66 1.52
C GLY A 442 -12.34 32.99 2.41
N GLN A 443 -12.56 33.06 3.72
CA GLN A 443 -11.65 32.44 4.68
C GLN A 443 -11.84 30.91 4.71
N PRO A 444 -10.78 30.11 4.45
CA PRO A 444 -10.84 28.66 4.52
C PRO A 444 -10.78 28.16 5.98
N HIS A 445 -11.28 26.95 6.21
CA HIS A 445 -11.22 26.27 7.50
C HIS A 445 -9.76 25.87 7.87
N PRO A 446 -9.40 25.73 9.16
CA PRO A 446 -8.02 25.48 9.60
C PRO A 446 -7.32 24.28 8.93
N ARG A 447 -8.03 23.17 8.73
CA ARG A 447 -7.48 21.95 8.10
C ARG A 447 -7.07 22.13 6.63
N TYR A 448 -7.55 23.18 5.94
CA TYR A 448 -7.07 23.59 4.62
C TYR A 448 -5.55 23.79 4.61
N PHE A 449 -5.00 24.45 5.64
CA PHE A 449 -3.58 24.77 5.71
C PHE A 449 -2.70 23.54 5.98
N VAL A 450 -3.27 22.49 6.60
CA VAL A 450 -2.59 21.20 6.75
C VAL A 450 -2.45 20.51 5.40
N VAL A 451 -3.51 20.53 4.58
CA VAL A 451 -3.42 20.01 3.21
C VAL A 451 -2.39 20.79 2.40
N LYS A 452 -2.38 22.12 2.53
CA LYS A 452 -1.41 23.00 1.84
C LYS A 452 0.06 22.73 2.19
N SER A 453 0.36 22.16 3.35
CA SER A 453 1.74 21.83 3.74
C SER A 453 2.22 20.48 3.18
N CYS A 454 1.32 19.66 2.62
CA CYS A 454 1.67 18.40 2.00
C CYS A 454 2.41 18.62 0.67
N SER A 455 3.44 17.80 0.40
CA SER A 455 4.29 17.89 -0.81
C SER A 455 3.53 17.72 -2.14
N TRP A 456 2.35 17.10 -2.08
CA TRP A 456 1.45 16.86 -3.19
C TRP A 456 0.35 17.93 -3.36
N SER A 457 0.23 18.90 -2.45
CA SER A 457 -0.78 19.97 -2.55
C SER A 457 -0.69 20.71 -3.90
N GLY A 458 -1.85 21.02 -4.48
CA GLY A 458 -1.97 21.70 -5.77
C GLY A 458 -1.74 20.84 -7.01
N LYS A 459 -1.34 19.57 -6.84
CA LYS A 459 -0.96 18.68 -7.95
C LYS A 459 -2.05 17.69 -8.33
N ILE A 460 -3.12 17.55 -7.54
CA ILE A 460 -4.18 16.56 -7.76
C ILE A 460 -5.10 17.04 -8.88
N LYS A 461 -5.20 16.31 -9.99
CA LYS A 461 -5.97 16.75 -11.17
C LYS A 461 -7.24 15.94 -11.39
N THR A 462 -7.30 14.72 -10.86
CA THR A 462 -8.38 13.77 -11.15
C THR A 462 -9.01 13.24 -9.85
N VAL A 463 -10.25 12.74 -9.96
CA VAL A 463 -10.94 12.08 -8.83
C VAL A 463 -10.14 10.87 -8.33
N GLY A 464 -9.54 10.10 -9.25
CA GLY A 464 -8.73 8.92 -8.92
C GLY A 464 -7.57 9.23 -7.98
N GLU A 465 -6.95 10.40 -8.11
CA GLU A 465 -5.80 10.81 -7.31
C GLU A 465 -6.14 11.25 -5.88
N LEU A 466 -7.43 11.35 -5.53
CA LEU A 466 -7.88 11.61 -4.15
C LEU A 466 -7.66 10.40 -3.22
N ALA A 467 -7.63 9.17 -3.76
CA ALA A 467 -7.39 7.96 -2.98
C ALA A 467 -6.01 8.01 -2.31
N GLY A 468 -5.95 7.62 -1.03
CA GLY A 468 -4.75 7.67 -0.21
C GLY A 468 -4.33 9.08 0.24
N LYS A 469 -5.01 10.15 -0.21
CA LYS A 469 -4.71 11.54 0.16
C LYS A 469 -5.86 12.21 0.90
N TYR A 470 -7.04 12.20 0.29
CA TYR A 470 -8.28 12.67 0.93
C TYR A 470 -8.75 11.70 1.99
N CYS A 471 -8.71 10.40 1.66
CA CYS A 471 -9.05 9.30 2.56
C CYS A 471 -7.93 8.25 2.49
N PRO A 472 -7.46 7.71 3.63
CA PRO A 472 -6.45 6.64 3.64
C PRO A 472 -6.89 5.37 2.88
N ASN A 473 -8.20 5.19 2.68
CA ASN A 473 -8.74 4.06 1.93
C ASN A 473 -8.39 4.17 0.43
N PRO A 474 -7.63 3.23 -0.15
CA PRO A 474 -7.30 3.25 -1.58
C PRO A 474 -8.52 3.08 -2.49
N ARG A 475 -9.66 2.59 -1.98
CA ARG A 475 -10.93 2.52 -2.73
C ARG A 475 -11.69 3.81 -2.79
N TYR A 476 -11.32 4.81 -2.02
CA TYR A 476 -12.14 6.00 -1.84
C TYR A 476 -12.68 6.57 -3.15
N SER A 477 -11.77 6.86 -4.08
CA SER A 477 -12.11 7.42 -5.38
C SER A 477 -12.92 6.46 -6.25
N ARG A 478 -12.65 5.15 -6.19
CA ARG A 478 -13.42 4.18 -6.97
C ARG A 478 -14.84 4.04 -6.43
N ASP A 479 -15.01 3.93 -5.12
CA ASP A 479 -16.33 3.86 -4.50
C ASP A 479 -17.12 5.14 -4.79
N LEU A 480 -16.47 6.31 -4.73
CA LEU A 480 -17.06 7.58 -5.14
C LEU A 480 -17.52 7.53 -6.61
N ILE A 481 -16.64 7.09 -7.52
CA ILE A 481 -16.94 7.05 -8.95
C ILE A 481 -18.05 6.05 -9.25
N ASN A 482 -17.94 4.81 -8.76
CA ASN A 482 -18.82 3.73 -9.16
C ASN A 482 -20.19 3.80 -8.48
N ASN A 483 -20.24 4.15 -7.20
CA ASN A 483 -21.47 4.03 -6.42
C ASN A 483 -22.25 5.35 -6.33
N PHE A 484 -21.61 6.48 -6.63
CA PHE A 484 -22.24 7.81 -6.50
C PHE A 484 -22.16 8.61 -7.79
N LEU A 485 -20.94 8.89 -8.29
CA LEU A 485 -20.79 9.79 -9.44
C LEU A 485 -21.35 9.17 -10.73
N ASN A 486 -21.01 7.93 -11.07
CA ASN A 486 -21.54 7.27 -12.26
C ASN A 486 -23.06 7.09 -12.18
N ASP A 487 -23.58 6.87 -10.97
CA ASP A 487 -25.01 6.80 -10.73
C ASP A 487 -25.69 8.15 -11.03
N LEU A 488 -25.15 9.24 -10.49
CA LEU A 488 -25.59 10.60 -10.78
C LEU A 488 -25.46 10.97 -12.27
N LEU A 489 -24.33 10.65 -12.90
CA LEU A 489 -24.05 10.99 -14.30
C LEU A 489 -24.96 10.24 -15.29
N LYS A 490 -25.44 9.05 -14.92
CA LYS A 490 -26.36 8.24 -15.74
C LYS A 490 -27.82 8.50 -15.41
N PHE A 491 -28.10 9.24 -14.33
CA PHE A 491 -29.45 9.58 -13.91
C PHE A 491 -30.09 10.52 -14.93
N LYS A 492 -31.22 10.08 -15.51
CA LYS A 492 -31.98 10.82 -16.52
C LYS A 492 -33.31 11.28 -15.96
#